data_AF-A0A7X7Q9Y3-F1
#
_entry.id   AF-A0A7X7Q9Y3-F1
#
_cell.length_a   1.000
_cell.length_b   1.000
_cell.length_c   1.000
_cell.angle_alpha   90.00
_cell.angle_beta   90.00
_cell.angle_gamma   90.00
#
_symmetry.space_group_name_H-M   'P 1'
#
loop_
_entity.id
_entity.type
_entity.pdbx_description
1 polymer ?
#
loop_
_entity_poly.entity_id
_entity_poly.type
_entity_poly.pdbx_seq_one_letter_code
_entity_poly.pdbx_strand_id
1 'polypeptide(L)' 'DGRKLRRYRRRWKVERLFAWLQNYRRLVVRYERHAENYLAFAQLACILILLKHCF' A
#
# COMPACT_ATOMS: atom_id res chain seq x y z
N ASP A 1 -15.27 9.38 22.16
CA ASP A 1 -14.08 10.07 22.73
C ASP A 1 -13.59 11.24 21.88
N GLY A 2 -13.82 12.48 22.30
CA GLY A 2 -13.27 13.70 21.70
C GLY A 2 -11.75 13.89 21.88
N ARG A 3 -10.97 12.80 21.88
CA ARG A 3 -9.51 12.83 22.02
C ARG A 3 -8.92 13.32 20.69
N LYS A 4 -8.18 14.44 20.72
CA LYS A 4 -7.42 14.98 19.57
C LYS A 4 -6.71 13.82 18.86
N LEU A 5 -7.17 13.47 17.65
CA LEU A 5 -6.75 12.27 16.94
C LEU A 5 -5.30 12.41 16.43
N ARG A 6 -4.30 12.31 17.32
CA ARG A 6 -2.87 12.30 16.99
C ARG A 6 -2.53 11.25 15.93
N ARG A 7 -3.31 10.16 15.87
CA ARG A 7 -3.18 9.09 14.86
C ARG A 7 -3.71 9.51 13.48
N TYR A 8 -4.80 10.29 13.41
CA TYR A 8 -5.34 10.80 12.13
C TYR A 8 -4.35 11.71 11.41
N ARG A 9 -3.61 12.54 12.15
CA ARG A 9 -2.63 13.47 11.56
C ARG A 9 -1.49 12.75 10.82
N ARG A 10 -1.26 11.45 11.09
CA ARG A 10 -0.27 10.60 10.39
C ARG A 10 -0.89 9.64 9.37
N ARG A 11 -2.22 9.60 9.26
CA ARG A 11 -2.96 8.66 8.41
C ARG A 11 -2.68 8.91 6.92
N TRP A 12 -2.45 10.16 6.55
CA TRP A 12 -2.14 10.54 5.16
C TRP A 12 -0.95 9.78 4.56
N LYS A 13 0.05 9.39 5.37
CA LYS A 13 1.21 8.60 4.88
C LYS A 13 0.79 7.20 4.45
N VAL A 14 -0.08 6.58 5.25
CA VAL A 14 -0.61 5.23 5.00
C VAL A 14 -1.59 5.27 3.83
N GLU A 15 -2.48 6.25 3.79
CA GLU A 15 -3.42 6.45 2.67
C GLU A 15 -2.69 6.71 1.35
N ARG A 16 -1.59 7.48 1.39
CA ARG A 16 -0.72 7.69 0.22
C ARG A 16 -0.06 6.39 -0.26
N LEU A 17 0.44 5.56 0.66
CA LEU A 17 0.97 4.24 0.31
C LEU A 17 -0.10 3.38 -0.37
N PHE A 18 -1.31 3.32 0.19
CA PHE A 18 -2.41 2.58 -0.41
C PHE A 18 -2.84 3.14 -1.77
N ALA A 19 -2.80 4.46 -1.97
CA ALA A 19 -3.06 5.07 -3.28
C ALA A 19 -1.99 4.65 -4.32
N TRP A 20 -0.72 4.58 -3.92
CA TRP A 20 0.34 4.06 -4.79
C TRP A 20 0.16 2.58 -5.10
N LEU A 21 -0.17 1.77 -4.09
CA LEU A 21 -0.47 0.34 -4.27
C LEU A 21 -1.69 0.15 -5.19
N GLN A 22 -2.69 1.02 -5.11
CA GLN A 22 -3.86 0.95 -5.98
C GLN A 22 -3.58 1.33 -7.44
N ASN A 23 -2.50 2.07 -7.73
CA ASN A 23 -2.10 2.29 -9.12
C ASN A 23 -1.58 1.01 -9.80
N TYR A 24 -1.11 0.03 -9.03
CA TYR A 24 -0.74 -1.28 -9.56
C TYR A 24 -2.00 -2.13 -9.76
N ARG A 25 -2.59 -2.06 -10.96
CA ARG A 25 -3.81 -2.80 -11.35
C ARG A 25 -3.78 -4.29 -11.01
N ARG A 26 -2.60 -4.92 -11.03
CA ARG A 26 -2.39 -6.34 -10.72
C ARG A 26 -2.59 -6.68 -9.24
N LEU A 27 -2.45 -5.69 -8.35
CA LEU A 27 -2.72 -5.81 -6.91
C LEU A 27 -4.19 -5.48 -6.58
N VAL A 28 -4.77 -4.51 -7.28
CA VAL A 28 -6.15 -4.06 -7.06
C VAL A 28 -7.17 -5.07 -7.53
N VAL A 29 -6.94 -5.65 -8.71
CA VAL A 29 -7.88 -6.60 -9.27
C VAL A 29 -7.44 -7.99 -8.83
N ARG A 30 -8.24 -8.57 -7.94
CA ARG A 30 -8.07 -9.86 -7.27
C ARG A 30 -8.22 -11.04 -8.26
N TYR A 31 -7.42 -11.04 -9.32
CA TYR A 31 -7.35 -12.11 -10.32
C TYR A 31 -6.57 -13.33 -9.81
N GLU A 32 -5.74 -13.15 -8.77
CA GLU A 32 -4.96 -14.24 -8.21
C GLU A 32 -5.82 -15.13 -7.29
N ARG A 33 -5.88 -16.42 -7.63
CA ARG A 33 -6.61 -17.44 -6.88
C ARG A 33 -5.86 -17.85 -5.61
N HIS A 34 -4.54 -17.65 -5.58
CA HIS A 34 -3.65 -18.03 -4.49
C HIS A 34 -3.19 -16.81 -3.69
N ALA A 35 -3.32 -16.89 -2.36
CA ALA A 35 -2.92 -15.80 -1.46
C ALA A 35 -1.41 -15.53 -1.49
N GLU A 36 -0.59 -16.55 -1.78
CA GLU A 36 0.86 -16.45 -1.88
C GLU A 36 1.30 -15.55 -3.03
N ASN A 37 0.70 -15.72 -4.22
CA ASN A 37 0.98 -14.87 -5.38
C ASN A 37 0.62 -13.41 -5.09
N TYR A 38 -0.53 -13.18 -4.46
CA TYR A 38 -0.94 -11.85 -4.03
C TYR A 38 0.06 -11.22 -3.05
N LEU A 39 0.55 -11.99 -2.08
CA LEU A 39 1.56 -11.52 -1.12
C LEU A 39 2.88 -11.15 -1.82
N ALA A 40 3.34 -11.99 -2.75
CA ALA A 40 4.56 -11.74 -3.51
C ALA A 40 4.45 -10.45 -4.35
N PHE A 41 3.32 -10.23 -5.03
CA PHE A 41 3.08 -8.98 -5.76
C PHE A 41 2.97 -7.76 -4.84
N ALA A 42 2.40 -7.91 -3.65
CA ALA A 42 2.37 -6.83 -2.65
C ALA A 42 3.77 -6.43 -2.19
N GLN A 43 4.63 -7.42 -1.91
CA GLN A 43 6.02 -7.19 -1.54
C GLN A 43 6.81 -6.53 -2.68
N LEU A 44 6.63 -7.02 -3.91
CA LEU A 44 7.26 -6.43 -5.10
C LEU A 44 6.85 -4.96 -5.30
N ALA A 45 5.56 -4.63 -5.14
CA ALA A 45 5.09 -3.25 -5.24
C ALA A 45 5.70 -2.34 -4.16
N CYS A 46 5.83 -2.83 -2.92
CA CYS A 46 6.52 -2.11 -1.85
C CYS A 46 8.00 -1.85 -2.18
N ILE A 47 8.71 -2.83 -2.74
CA ILE A 47 10.11 -2.67 -3.17
C ILE A 47 10.23 -1.60 -4.26
N LEU A 48 9.34 -1.63 -5.26
CA LEU A 48 9.33 -0.62 -6.34
C LEU A 48 9.05 0.80 -5.81
N ILE A 49 8.13 0.94 -4.86
CA ILE A 49 7.84 2.23 -4.23
C ILE A 49 9.07 2.76 -3.48
N LEU A 50 9.75 1.89 -2.72
CA LEU A 50 11.00 2.24 -2.03
C LEU A 50 12.09 2.67 -3.01
N LEU A 51 12.31 1.91 -4.08
CA LEU A 51 13.29 2.25 -5.14
C LEU A 51 12.98 3.57 -5.85
N LYS A 52 11.70 3.92 -5.98
CA LYS A 52 11.25 5.13 -6.70
C LYS A 52 11.34 6.41 -5.86
N HIS A 53 11.21 6.30 -4.53
CA HIS A 53 11.04 7.46 -3.64
C HIS A 53 12.11 7.59 -2.54
N CYS A 54 12.82 6.52 -2.20
CA CYS A 54 13.87 6.55 -1.17
C CYS A 54 15.29 6.54 -1.72
N PHE A 55 15.49 6.06 -2.96
CA PHE A 55 16.71 6.24 -3.73
C PHE A 55 16.51 7.36 -4.74
#